data_AF-A0A3D3NFC9-F1
#
_entry.id   AF-A0A3D3NFC9-F1
#
_cell.length_a   1.000
_cell.length_b   1.000
_cell.length_c   1.000
_cell.angle_alpha   90.00
_cell.angle_beta   90.00
_cell.angle_gamma   90.00
#
_symmetry.space_group_name_H-M   'P 1'
#
loop_
_entity.id
_entity.type
_entity.pdbx_description
1 polymer ?
#
loop_
_entity_poly.entity_id
_entity_poly.type
_entity_poly.pdbx_seq_one_letter_code
_entity_poly.pdbx_strand_id
1 'polypeptide(L)' 'MSNFWDFMWLIASAFLFVGYLLILFRIIADLFKDSELGGGSKALWLGCLLFVPMLTALVYVITRGKGMAARQR' A
#
# COMPACT_ATOMS: atom_id res chain seq x y z
N MET A 1 -8.69 -32.77 -14.22
CA MET A 1 -8.78 -32.11 -15.55
C MET A 1 -8.93 -30.63 -15.29
N SER A 2 -7.95 -29.82 -15.69
CA SER A 2 -8.10 -28.35 -15.68
C SER A 2 -8.95 -27.95 -16.88
N ASN A 3 -10.07 -27.27 -16.63
CA ASN A 3 -10.98 -26.81 -17.68
C ASN A 3 -10.53 -25.44 -18.21
N PHE A 4 -11.00 -25.04 -19.39
CA PHE A 4 -10.72 -23.74 -20.00
C PHE A 4 -10.95 -22.57 -19.02
N TRP A 5 -12.01 -22.65 -18.21
CA TRP A 5 -12.34 -21.68 -17.18
C TRP A 5 -11.29 -21.58 -16.06
N ASP A 6 -10.63 -22.69 -15.69
CA ASP A 6 -9.57 -22.68 -14.67
C ASP A 6 -8.35 -21.90 -15.18
N PHE A 7 -8.05 -22.02 -16.48
CA PHE A 7 -6.94 -21.29 -17.11
C PHE A 7 -7.24 -19.78 -17.22
N MET A 8 -8.48 -19.42 -17.57
CA MET A 8 -8.93 -18.02 -17.58
C MET A 8 -8.87 -17.41 -16.17
N TRP A 9 -9.30 -18.15 -15.15
CA TRP A 9 -9.23 -17.73 -13.75
C TRP A 9 -7.79 -17.58 -13.27
N LEU A 10 -6.90 -18.51 -13.64
CA LEU A 10 -5.48 -18.42 -13.34
C LEU A 10 -4.87 -17.13 -13.91
N ILE A 11 -5.10 -16.83 -15.19
CA ILE A 11 -4.57 -15.61 -15.82
C ILE A 11 -5.12 -14.35 -15.14
N ALA A 12 -6.42 -14.30 -14.88
CA ALA A 12 -7.05 -13.16 -14.22
C ALA A 12 -6.49 -12.95 -12.80
N SER A 13 -6.37 -14.03 -12.02
CA SER A 13 -5.80 -13.99 -10.67
C SER A 13 -4.31 -13.59 -10.68
N ALA A 14 -3.53 -14.06 -11.65
CA ALA A 14 -2.13 -13.70 -11.81
C ALA A 14 -1.96 -12.22 -12.19
N PHE A 15 -2.80 -11.70 -13.08
CA PHE A 15 -2.80 -10.28 -13.43
C PHE A 15 -3.13 -9.40 -12.21
N LEU A 16 -4.18 -9.76 -11.46
CA LEU A 16 -4.54 -9.07 -10.22
C LEU A 16 -3.43 -9.14 -9.17
N PHE A 17 -2.78 -10.30 -9.04
CA PHE A 17 -1.67 -10.50 -8.11
C PHE A 17 -0.46 -9.64 -8.48
N VAL A 18 -0.09 -9.59 -9.76
CA VAL A 18 1.00 -8.71 -10.23
C VAL A 18 0.63 -7.25 -10.02
N GLY A 19 -0.61 -6.84 -10.34
CA GLY A 19 -1.10 -5.49 -10.08
C GLY A 19 -1.05 -5.12 -8.59
N TYR A 20 -1.46 -6.04 -7.71
CA TYR A 20 -1.35 -5.90 -6.26
C TYR A 20 0.11 -5.69 -5.82
N LEU A 21 1.04 -6.51 -6.32
CA LEU A 21 2.47 -6.36 -6.00
C LEU A 21 3.03 -5.02 -6.49
N LEU A 22 2.66 -4.55 -7.69
CA LEU A 22 3.09 -3.25 -8.21
C LEU A 22 2.61 -2.10 -7.32
N ILE A 23 1.37 -2.14 -6.86
CA ILE A 23 0.82 -1.14 -5.93
C ILE A 23 1.55 -1.21 -4.59
N LEU A 24 1.77 -2.42 -4.06
CA LEU A 24 2.50 -2.62 -2.81
C LEU A 24 3.91 -2.02 -2.90
N PHE A 25 4.69 -2.36 -3.93
CA PHE A 25 6.03 -1.81 -4.12
C PHE A 25 6.01 -0.29 -4.31
N ARG A 26 5.01 0.28 -4.98
CA ARG A 26 4.86 1.74 -5.09
C ARG A 26 4.65 2.40 -3.73
N ILE A 27 3.76 1.89 -2.90
CA ILE A 27 3.50 2.46 -1.57
C ILE A 27 4.75 2.35 -0.69
N ILE A 28 5.46 1.21 -0.77
CA ILE A 28 6.75 1.03 -0.10
C ILE A 28 7.75 2.08 -0.59
N ALA A 29 7.96 2.21 -1.91
CA ALA A 29 8.91 3.17 -2.47
C ALA A 29 8.58 4.63 -2.07
N ASP A 30 7.31 5.00 -2.05
CA ASP A 30 6.84 6.32 -1.62
C ASP A 30 7.16 6.57 -0.13
N LEU A 31 6.91 5.58 0.73
CA LEU A 31 7.23 5.63 2.15
C LEU A 31 8.75 5.74 2.41
N PHE A 32 9.56 5.06 1.60
CA PHE A 32 11.02 5.15 1.69
C PHE A 32 11.56 6.49 1.18
N LYS A 33 10.93 7.07 0.15
CA LYS A 33 11.28 8.37 -0.45
C LYS A 33 11.06 9.54 0.51
N ASP A 34 10.11 9.43 1.44
CA ASP A 34 9.90 10.41 2.48
C ASP A 34 11.06 10.38 3.49
N SER A 35 11.98 11.34 3.37
CA SER A 35 13.17 11.49 4.22
C SER A 35 12.87 12.14 5.57
N GLU A 36 11.66 12.68 5.76
CA GLU A 36 11.24 13.26 7.05
C GLU A 36 10.77 12.16 8.04
N LEU A 37 10.51 10.95 7.54
CA LEU A 37 10.17 9.78 8.36
C LEU A 37 11.42 9.05 8.86
N GLY A 38 11.56 8.95 10.18
CA GLY A 38 12.55 8.06 10.82
C GLY A 38 12.33 6.58 10.48
N GLY A 39 13.39 5.78 10.51
CA GLY A 39 13.34 4.36 10.11
C GLY A 39 12.33 3.51 10.89
N GLY A 40 12.09 3.81 12.16
CA GLY A 40 11.13 3.09 13.00
C GLY A 40 9.66 3.32 12.61
N SER A 41 9.29 4.53 12.18
CA SER A 41 7.93 4.80 11.71
C SER A 41 7.66 4.17 10.34
N LYS A 42 8.68 4.06 9.47
CA LYS A 42 8.59 3.33 8.19
C LYS A 42 8.25 1.84 8.41
N ALA A 43 8.87 1.20 9.39
CA ALA A 43 8.61 -0.21 9.70
C ALA A 43 7.17 -0.46 10.20
N LEU A 44 6.65 0.44 11.04
CA LEU A 44 5.27 0.36 11.53
C LEU A 44 4.25 0.53 10.39
N TRP A 45 4.48 1.50 9.49
CA TRP A 45 3.65 1.72 8.31
C TRP A 45 3.63 0.50 7.39
N LEU A 46 4.78 -0.12 7.15
CA LEU A 46 4.90 -1.34 6.35
C LEU A 46 4.08 -2.50 6.96
N GLY A 47 4.22 -2.72 8.26
CA GLY A 47 3.53 -3.78 8.98
C GLY A 47 2.01 -3.59 8.99
N CYS A 48 1.54 -2.38 9.27
CA CYS A 48 0.11 -2.06 9.24
C CYS A 48 -0.48 -2.23 7.83
N LEU A 49 0.23 -1.78 6.79
CA LEU A 49 -0.25 -1.86 5.40
C LEU A 49 -0.44 -3.31 4.94
N LEU A 50 0.41 -4.22 5.43
CA LEU A 50 0.38 -5.64 5.10
C LEU A 50 -0.77 -6.40 5.77
N PHE A 51 -1.15 -5.99 7.00
CA PHE A 51 -2.20 -6.67 7.78
C PHE A 51 -3.60 -6.10 7.55
N VAL A 52 -3.75 -4.78 7.48
CA VAL A 52 -5.08 -4.15 7.34
C VAL A 52 -5.00 -2.86 6.51
N PRO A 53 -4.97 -2.96 5.17
CA PRO A 53 -4.72 -1.80 4.29
C PRO A 53 -5.75 -0.68 4.47
N MET A 54 -7.02 -1.01 4.71
CA MET A 54 -8.10 -0.04 4.84
C MET A 54 -8.05 0.74 6.17
N LEU A 55 -7.77 0.07 7.29
CA LEU A 55 -7.59 0.71 8.60
C LEU A 55 -6.32 1.55 8.65
N THR A 56 -5.27 1.06 7.98
CA THR A 56 -3.97 1.75 7.89
C THR A 56 -4.09 3.07 7.13
N ALA A 57 -4.82 3.09 6.01
CA ALA A 57 -5.10 4.32 5.27
C ALA A 57 -5.86 5.37 6.14
N LEU A 58 -6.82 4.92 6.97
CA LEU A 58 -7.56 5.78 7.89
C LEU A 58 -6.66 6.39 8.97
N VAL A 59 -5.81 5.57 9.60
CA VAL A 59 -4.81 6.04 10.58
C VAL A 59 -3.81 7.00 9.92
N TYR A 60 -3.45 6.79 8.64
CA TYR A 60 -2.53 7.67 7.92
C TYR A 60 -3.12 9.06 7.77
N VAL A 61 -4.37 9.14 7.32
CA VAL A 61 -5.07 10.41 7.16
C VAL A 61 -5.28 11.10 8.51
N ILE A 62 -5.58 10.37 9.58
CA ILE A 62 -5.77 10.98 10.92
C ILE A 62 -4.44 11.48 11.51
N THR A 63 -3.37 10.71 11.37
CA THR A 63 -2.05 11.06 11.94
C THR A 63 -1.29 12.10 11.09
N ARG A 64 -1.45 12.08 9.76
CA ARG A 64 -0.76 12.99 8.82
C ARG A 64 -1.66 14.06 8.18
N GLY A 65 -2.98 14.03 8.36
CA GLY A 65 -3.89 15.03 7.79
C GLY A 65 -3.68 16.46 8.30
N LYS A 66 -3.07 16.61 9.49
CA LYS A 66 -2.76 17.92 10.08
C LYS A 66 -1.69 18.71 9.31
N GLY A 67 -0.92 18.09 8.42
CA GLY A 67 0.08 18.79 7.59
C GLY A 67 -0.49 19.50 6.37
N MET A 68 -1.71 19.17 5.93
CA MET A 68 -2.32 19.77 4.72
C MET A 68 -2.87 21.17 4.96
N ALA A 69 -3.23 21.51 6.21
CA ALA A 69 -3.77 22.82 6.58
C ALA A 69 -2.71 23.91 6.84
N ALA A 70 -1.42 23.55 6.92
CA ALA A 70 -0.35 24.48 7.29
C ALA A 70 0.36 25.16 6.11
N ARG A 71 0.02 24.82 4.85
CA ARG A 71 0.65 25.40 3.64
C ARG A 71 -0.18 26.54 3.02
N GLN A 72 -0.87 27.31 3.84
CA GLN A 72 -1.59 28.54 3.44
C GLN A 72 -1.10 29.77 4.20
N ARG A 73 0.15 29.78 4.65
CA ARG A 73 0.86 31.00 5.04
C ARG A 73 2.23 31.03 4.38
#